data_AF-A0AAV0MTG4-F1
#
_entry.id   AF-A0AAV0MTG4-F1
#
_cell.length_a   1.000
_cell.length_b   1.000
_cell.length_c   1.000
_cell.angle_alpha   90.00
_cell.angle_beta   90.00
_cell.angle_gamma   90.00
#
_symmetry.space_group_name_H-M   'P 1'
#
loop_
_entity.id
_entity.type
_entity.pdbx_description
1 polymer ?
#
loop_
_entity_poly.entity_id
_entity_poly.type
_entity_poly.pdbx_seq_one_letter_code
_entity_poly.pdbx_strand_id
1 'polypeptide(L)'
;MKDTCKPLLVPCFDLNTSAPFVFSRADASESSSFDFELWQVCRATTATPGLFKPFGLQSVDGKTSCCAVDGGLVMNNPTAAAVTHVLHNKRDFPSVNGVEDLLVLSLGNGSSTAGNLRRRRNGECSASSIVSIALDGVAETVDQMMGNAFCWNRTDYIRIQVRLQIAIHEKPRLFLFSSIDFFHCSTQTGRGVFCFGIRCN
;
A
#
# COMPACT_ATOMS: atom_id res chain seq x y z
N MET A 1 8.77 -15.70 -1.88
CA MET A 1 7.47 -15.02 -2.13
C MET A 1 6.59 -15.78 -3.10
N LYS A 2 7.16 -16.44 -4.13
CA LYS A 2 6.41 -17.25 -5.11
C LYS A 2 5.45 -18.27 -4.48
N ASP A 3 5.79 -18.78 -3.29
CA ASP A 3 5.02 -19.80 -2.57
C ASP A 3 3.75 -19.28 -1.86
N THR A 4 3.44 -17.98 -1.97
CA THR A 4 2.19 -17.43 -1.44
C THR A 4 0.99 -18.04 -2.15
N CYS A 5 -0.09 -18.33 -1.41
CA CYS A 5 -1.28 -19.01 -1.96
C CYS A 5 -2.12 -18.14 -2.89
N LYS A 6 -2.00 -16.81 -2.80
CA LYS A 6 -2.78 -15.84 -3.57
C LYS A 6 -1.87 -14.78 -4.17
N PRO A 7 -2.24 -14.14 -5.30
CA PRO A 7 -1.53 -12.99 -5.83
C PRO A 7 -1.33 -11.92 -4.75
N LEU A 8 -0.10 -11.41 -4.65
CA LEU A 8 0.33 -10.47 -3.62
C LEU A 8 1.20 -9.40 -4.26
N LEU A 9 0.97 -8.16 -3.86
CA LEU A 9 1.81 -7.00 -4.13
C LEU A 9 2.25 -6.41 -2.79
N VAL A 10 3.48 -5.94 -2.65
CA VAL A 10 3.92 -5.24 -1.44
C VAL A 10 4.82 -4.07 -1.87
N PRO A 11 4.42 -2.81 -1.64
CA PRO A 11 5.24 -1.67 -2.02
C PRO A 11 6.38 -1.43 -1.03
N CYS A 12 7.49 -0.90 -1.52
CA CYS A 12 8.53 -0.23 -0.73
C CYS A 12 9.12 0.93 -1.54
N PHE A 13 9.94 1.75 -0.90
CA PHE A 13 10.82 2.68 -1.60
C PHE A 13 12.24 2.15 -1.57
N ASP A 14 12.85 1.91 -2.72
CA ASP A 14 14.21 1.43 -2.80
C ASP A 14 15.20 2.60 -2.88
N LEU A 15 16.07 2.73 -1.89
CA LEU A 15 17.10 3.77 -1.85
C LEU A 15 18.21 3.56 -2.88
N ASN A 16 18.47 2.32 -3.31
CA ASN A 16 19.51 2.05 -4.29
C ASN A 16 19.15 2.64 -5.66
N THR A 17 17.89 2.46 -6.08
CA THR A 17 17.35 3.00 -7.33
C THR A 17 16.68 4.37 -7.18
N SER A 18 16.44 4.82 -5.94
CA SER A 18 15.67 6.03 -5.63
C SER A 18 14.27 6.02 -6.25
N ALA A 19 13.63 4.85 -6.29
CA ALA A 19 12.34 4.65 -6.93
C ALA A 19 11.40 3.78 -6.07
N PRO A 20 10.07 3.93 -6.25
CA PRO A 20 9.13 2.95 -5.73
C PRO A 20 9.42 1.57 -6.32
N PHE A 21 9.40 0.55 -5.47
CA PHE A 21 9.54 -0.84 -5.86
C PHE A 21 8.33 -1.63 -5.33
N VAL A 22 7.77 -2.53 -6.14
CA VAL A 22 6.63 -3.35 -5.72
C VAL A 22 7.03 -4.81 -5.81
N PHE A 23 7.15 -5.46 -4.67
CA PHE A 23 7.33 -6.90 -4.61
C PHE A 23 6.05 -7.58 -5.10
N SER A 24 6.14 -8.42 -6.13
CA SER A 24 5.00 -9.08 -6.76
C SER A 24 5.17 -10.59 -6.77
N ARG A 25 4.11 -11.34 -6.46
CA ARG A 25 4.12 -12.80 -6.64
C ARG A 25 4.28 -13.19 -8.11
N ALA A 26 3.71 -12.40 -9.03
CA ALA A 26 3.81 -12.67 -10.46
C ALA A 26 5.28 -12.61 -10.91
N ASP A 27 5.98 -11.53 -10.55
CA ASP A 27 7.38 -11.33 -10.91
C ASP A 27 8.28 -12.41 -10.27
N ALA A 28 8.01 -12.75 -9.00
CA ALA A 28 8.69 -13.84 -8.30
C ALA A 28 8.46 -15.23 -8.94
N SER A 29 7.32 -15.41 -9.62
CA SER A 29 6.99 -16.65 -10.35
C SER A 29 7.63 -16.70 -11.74
N GLU A 30 7.97 -15.53 -12.30
CA GLU A 30 8.63 -15.42 -13.61
C GLU A 30 10.15 -15.46 -13.50
N SER A 31 10.71 -14.88 -12.45
CA SER A 31 12.15 -14.81 -12.25
C SER A 31 12.54 -14.93 -10.78
N SER A 32 13.52 -15.79 -10.52
CA SER A 32 14.19 -15.87 -9.21
C SER A 32 14.81 -14.55 -8.77
N SER A 33 15.10 -13.64 -9.71
CA SER A 33 15.65 -12.31 -9.42
C SER A 33 14.62 -11.37 -8.81
N PHE A 34 13.34 -11.73 -8.82
CA PHE A 34 12.28 -10.98 -8.15
C PHE A 34 11.59 -11.80 -7.04
N ASP A 35 12.11 -13.00 -6.74
CA ASP A 35 11.66 -13.81 -5.62
C ASP A 35 12.48 -13.47 -4.37
N PHE A 36 11.80 -12.99 -3.33
CA PHE A 36 12.38 -12.60 -2.04
C PHE A 36 11.72 -13.38 -0.91
N GLU A 37 12.39 -13.51 0.23
CA GLU A 37 11.79 -14.10 1.43
C GLU A 37 10.63 -13.25 1.93
N LEU A 38 9.48 -13.86 2.21
CA LEU A 38 8.26 -13.10 2.54
C LEU A 38 8.44 -12.25 3.80
N TRP A 39 9.14 -12.77 4.81
CA TRP A 39 9.41 -12.03 6.05
C TRP A 39 10.30 -10.81 5.82
N GLN A 40 11.22 -10.88 4.85
CA GLN A 40 12.08 -9.75 4.45
C GLN A 40 11.26 -8.67 3.75
N VAL A 41 10.34 -9.08 2.87
CA VAL A 41 9.41 -8.16 2.21
C VAL A 41 8.49 -7.46 3.22
N CYS A 42 7.99 -8.21 4.22
CA CYS A 42 7.22 -7.61 5.32
C CYS A 42 8.05 -6.59 6.09
N ARG A 43 9.31 -6.89 6.38
CA ARG A 43 10.23 -5.97 7.08
C ARG A 43 10.55 -4.73 6.23
N ALA A 44 10.71 -4.90 4.93
CA ALA A 44 11.00 -3.84 3.97
C ALA A 44 9.86 -2.81 3.90
N THR A 45 8.62 -3.27 3.74
CA THR A 45 7.46 -2.36 3.64
C THR A 45 7.15 -1.62 4.94
N THR A 46 7.57 -2.13 6.10
CA THR A 46 7.34 -1.47 7.41
C THR A 46 8.55 -0.66 7.89
N ALA A 47 9.57 -0.44 7.06
CA ALA A 47 10.80 0.24 7.47
C ALA A 47 10.61 1.77 7.58
N THR A 48 9.70 2.22 8.46
CA THR A 48 9.30 3.64 8.57
C THR A 48 10.46 4.49 9.08
N PRO A 49 10.86 5.57 8.37
CA PRO A 49 11.88 6.48 8.85
C PRO A 49 11.53 7.05 10.23
N GLY A 50 12.49 6.98 11.15
CA GLY A 50 12.32 7.41 12.54
C GLY A 50 11.88 6.30 13.50
N LEU A 51 11.27 5.21 13.00
CA LEU A 51 10.94 4.01 13.80
C LEU A 51 11.90 2.85 13.50
N PHE A 52 12.19 2.63 12.23
CA PHE A 52 13.05 1.55 11.76
C PHE A 52 14.11 2.08 10.80
N LYS A 53 15.28 1.42 10.81
CA LYS A 53 16.34 1.69 9.82
C LYS A 53 15.94 1.10 8.46
N PRO A 54 16.42 1.67 7.34
CA PRO A 54 16.31 1.03 6.03
C PRO A 54 16.77 -0.42 6.08
N PHE A 55 16.09 -1.28 5.32
CA PHE A 55 16.31 -2.71 5.34
C PHE A 55 16.87 -3.21 4.01
N GLY A 56 18.10 -3.70 4.05
CA GLY A 56 18.73 -4.35 2.89
C GLY A 56 18.22 -5.77 2.72
N LEU A 57 17.75 -6.10 1.52
CA LEU A 57 17.35 -7.45 1.15
C LEU A 57 17.80 -7.78 -0.28
N GLN A 58 17.90 -9.07 -0.58
CA GLN A 58 18.33 -9.59 -1.87
C GLN A 58 17.39 -10.69 -2.33
N SER A 59 17.27 -10.84 -3.65
CA SER A 59 16.53 -11.93 -4.26
C SER A 59 17.16 -13.28 -3.92
N VAL A 60 16.40 -14.37 -4.04
CA VAL A 60 16.87 -15.73 -3.73
C VAL A 60 18.08 -16.14 -4.58
N ASP A 61 18.23 -15.58 -5.78
CA ASP A 61 19.39 -15.80 -6.65
C ASP A 61 20.52 -14.76 -6.47
N GLY A 62 20.34 -13.79 -5.56
CA GLY A 62 21.31 -12.73 -5.25
C GLY A 62 21.53 -11.68 -6.34
N LYS A 63 20.76 -11.69 -7.43
CA LYS A 63 20.97 -10.77 -8.57
C LYS A 63 20.34 -9.39 -8.36
N THR A 64 19.25 -9.34 -7.60
CA THR A 64 18.57 -8.09 -7.30
C THR A 64 18.78 -7.76 -5.84
N SER A 65 19.26 -6.54 -5.57
CA SER A 65 19.38 -6.02 -4.21
C SER A 65 18.51 -4.77 -4.06
N CYS A 66 17.88 -4.64 -2.91
CA CYS A 66 17.01 -3.54 -2.56
C CYS A 66 17.43 -3.00 -1.19
N CYS A 67 17.51 -1.68 -1.05
CA CYS A 67 17.65 -1.01 0.23
C CYS A 67 16.32 -0.34 0.55
N ALA A 68 15.41 -1.11 1.15
CA ALA A 68 14.02 -0.75 1.29
C ALA A 68 13.75 0.19 2.46
N VAL A 69 12.90 1.16 2.20
CA VAL A 69 12.21 2.01 3.17
C VAL A 69 10.71 1.81 2.97
N ASP A 70 9.95 2.09 4.02
CA ASP A 70 8.51 1.90 4.05
C ASP A 70 7.77 2.36 2.79
N GLY A 71 6.97 1.44 2.23
CA GLY A 71 6.23 1.62 0.98
C GLY A 71 5.15 2.66 1.03
N GLY A 72 4.55 2.93 2.19
CA GLY A 72 3.52 3.97 2.24
C GLY A 72 4.10 5.38 2.25
N LEU A 73 5.42 5.59 2.16
CA LEU A 73 5.96 6.90 1.78
C LEU A 73 5.70 7.24 0.32
N VAL A 74 5.45 6.22 -0.51
CA VAL A 74 5.23 6.36 -1.96
C VAL A 74 3.89 5.82 -2.43
N MET A 75 3.34 4.80 -1.76
CA MET A 75 2.07 4.16 -2.11
C MET A 75 1.22 3.91 -0.85
N ASN A 76 0.78 4.98 -0.19
CA ASN A 76 -0.10 4.88 0.99
C ASN A 76 -1.57 4.55 0.65
N ASN A 77 -1.96 4.64 -0.62
CA ASN A 77 -3.15 3.99 -1.16
C ASN A 77 -2.74 3.15 -2.38
N PRO A 78 -2.41 1.87 -2.16
CA PRO A 78 -1.86 1.03 -3.21
C PRO A 78 -2.94 0.40 -4.12
N THR A 79 -4.20 0.81 -3.96
CA THR A 79 -5.33 0.31 -4.76
C THR A 79 -5.09 0.50 -6.26
N ALA A 80 -4.53 1.64 -6.67
CA ALA A 80 -4.23 1.91 -8.08
C ALA A 80 -3.19 0.93 -8.65
N ALA A 81 -2.11 0.64 -7.89
CA ALA A 81 -1.09 -0.32 -8.29
C ALA A 81 -1.69 -1.73 -8.45
N ALA A 82 -2.57 -2.11 -7.53
CA ALA A 82 -3.20 -3.42 -7.58
C ALA A 82 -4.20 -3.58 -8.73
N VAL A 83 -5.08 -2.61 -8.96
CA VAL A 83 -5.99 -2.65 -10.11
C VAL A 83 -5.21 -2.67 -11.41
N THR A 84 -4.18 -1.84 -11.53
CA THR A 84 -3.30 -1.85 -12.71
C THR A 84 -2.64 -3.20 -12.91
N HIS A 85 -2.10 -3.81 -11.85
CA HIS A 85 -1.45 -5.11 -11.92
C HIS A 85 -2.43 -6.19 -12.43
N VAL A 86 -3.64 -6.21 -11.91
CA VAL A 86 -4.67 -7.19 -12.30
C VAL A 86 -5.08 -7.03 -13.75
N LEU A 87 -5.31 -5.80 -14.18
CA LEU A 87 -5.72 -5.52 -15.56
C LEU A 87 -4.66 -5.97 -16.58
N HIS A 88 -3.38 -5.89 -16.22
CA HIS A 88 -2.27 -6.19 -17.14
C HIS A 88 -1.68 -7.60 -16.96
N ASN A 89 -1.88 -8.26 -15.81
CA ASN A 89 -1.43 -9.63 -15.58
C ASN A 89 -2.48 -10.63 -16.10
N LYS A 90 -2.57 -10.78 -17.43
CA LYS A 90 -3.50 -11.72 -18.08
C LYS A 90 -3.17 -13.19 -17.82
N ARG A 91 -1.95 -13.48 -17.35
CA ARG A 91 -1.55 -14.83 -16.96
C ARG A 91 -2.32 -15.30 -15.73
N ASP A 92 -2.37 -14.46 -14.70
CA ASP A 92 -3.10 -14.77 -13.46
C ASP A 92 -4.59 -14.37 -13.55
N PHE A 93 -4.93 -13.38 -14.39
CA PHE A 93 -6.28 -12.82 -14.53
C PHE A 93 -6.75 -12.78 -15.99
N PRO A 94 -6.90 -13.95 -16.66
CA PRO A 94 -7.26 -13.99 -18.08
C PRO A 94 -8.68 -13.50 -18.38
N SER A 95 -9.59 -13.57 -17.40
CA SER A 95 -11.00 -13.22 -17.56
C SER A 95 -11.33 -11.75 -17.29
N VAL A 96 -10.37 -10.98 -16.74
CA VAL A 96 -10.57 -9.56 -16.45
C VAL A 96 -10.23 -8.77 -17.71
N ASN A 97 -11.17 -7.99 -18.24
CA ASN A 97 -10.95 -7.14 -19.41
C ASN A 97 -10.94 -5.64 -19.07
N GLY A 98 -11.66 -5.25 -18.02
CA GLY A 98 -11.73 -3.87 -17.57
C GLY A 98 -12.02 -3.76 -16.08
N VAL A 99 -12.23 -2.54 -15.62
CA VAL A 99 -12.54 -2.25 -14.20
C VAL A 99 -13.93 -2.75 -13.81
N GLU A 100 -14.83 -2.93 -14.77
CA GLU A 100 -16.17 -3.50 -14.63
C GLU A 100 -16.18 -4.98 -14.19
N ASP A 101 -15.07 -5.69 -14.37
CA ASP A 101 -14.90 -7.09 -13.95
C ASP A 101 -14.31 -7.23 -12.53
N LEU A 102 -14.02 -6.09 -11.88
CA LEU A 102 -13.34 -6.02 -10.60
C LEU A 102 -14.31 -5.65 -9.48
N LEU A 103 -14.11 -6.26 -8.31
CA LEU A 103 -14.66 -5.81 -7.04
C LEU A 103 -13.50 -5.42 -6.13
N VAL A 104 -13.44 -4.15 -5.74
CA VAL A 104 -12.33 -3.54 -5.01
C VAL A 104 -12.80 -3.11 -3.63
N LEU A 105 -12.26 -3.74 -2.59
CA LEU A 105 -12.39 -3.29 -1.21
C LEU A 105 -11.07 -2.66 -0.77
N SER A 106 -11.10 -1.36 -0.54
CA SER A 106 -9.96 -0.58 -0.09
C SER A 106 -10.11 -0.20 1.38
N LEU A 107 -9.16 -0.59 2.21
CA LEU A 107 -9.16 -0.30 3.65
C LEU A 107 -8.01 0.67 3.97
N GLY A 108 -8.30 1.70 4.76
CA GLY A 108 -7.30 2.67 5.19
C GLY A 108 -7.21 2.84 6.69
N ASN A 109 -6.03 3.20 7.16
CA ASN A 109 -5.67 3.27 8.59
C ASN A 109 -6.10 4.56 9.31
N GLY A 110 -7.04 5.30 8.73
CA GLY A 110 -7.42 6.60 9.25
C GLY A 110 -6.63 7.76 8.64
N SER A 111 -7.30 8.88 8.38
CA SER A 111 -6.63 10.15 8.10
C SER A 111 -6.63 10.96 9.39
N SER A 112 -5.47 11.46 9.78
CA SER A 112 -5.42 12.52 10.79
C SER A 112 -5.89 13.79 10.12
N THR A 113 -7.18 14.12 10.27
CA THR A 113 -7.68 15.41 9.82
C THR A 113 -6.76 16.48 10.36
N ALA A 114 -6.32 17.37 9.46
CA ALA A 114 -5.45 18.53 9.67
C ALA A 114 -5.90 19.54 10.76
N GLY A 115 -6.76 19.14 11.70
CA GLY A 115 -7.26 19.94 12.82
C GLY A 115 -6.21 20.32 13.86
N ASN A 116 -4.99 19.77 13.77
CA ASN A 116 -3.84 20.23 14.54
C ASN A 116 -2.59 20.29 13.65
N LEU A 117 -2.63 20.99 12.50
CA LEU A 117 -1.40 21.61 12.05
C LEU A 117 -0.89 22.41 13.25
N ARG A 118 0.15 21.92 13.92
CA ARG A 118 0.96 22.73 14.83
C ARG A 118 1.65 23.77 13.96
N ARG A 119 0.87 24.72 13.46
CA ARG A 119 1.34 25.98 12.92
C ARG A 119 2.11 26.57 14.08
N ARG A 120 3.44 26.48 14.02
CA ARG A 120 4.25 27.12 15.05
C ARG A 120 3.84 28.59 15.06
N ARG A 121 3.86 29.26 16.22
CA ARG A 121 3.40 30.66 16.38
C ARG A 121 3.98 31.63 15.33
N ASN A 122 5.11 31.24 14.73
CA ASN A 122 5.88 31.88 13.67
C ASN A 122 5.42 31.59 12.22
N GLY A 123 4.32 30.84 11.99
CA GLY A 123 3.75 30.62 10.66
C GLY A 123 4.37 29.46 9.86
N GLU A 124 5.43 28.83 10.35
CA GLU A 124 6.10 27.71 9.68
C GLU A 124 5.37 26.36 9.92
N CYS A 125 5.23 25.58 8.86
CA CYS A 125 4.77 24.19 8.92
C CYS A 125 5.95 23.26 9.19
N SER A 126 5.79 22.31 10.10
CA SER A 126 6.80 21.27 10.31
C SER A 126 6.93 20.40 9.06
N ALA A 127 8.15 19.95 8.73
CA ALA A 127 8.40 19.00 7.65
C ALA A 127 7.51 17.74 7.76
N SER A 128 7.28 17.24 8.98
CA SER A 128 6.39 16.11 9.24
C SER A 128 4.93 16.42 8.88
N SER A 129 4.46 17.65 9.12
CA SER A 129 3.12 18.08 8.73
C SER A 129 2.98 18.19 7.22
N ILE A 130 4.00 18.72 6.53
CA ILE A 130 4.01 18.81 5.07
C ILE A 130 4.00 17.41 4.45
N VAL A 131 4.85 16.50 4.94
CA VAL A 131 4.86 15.10 4.51
C VAL A 131 3.51 14.43 4.74
N SER A 132 2.88 14.65 5.89
CA SER A 132 1.55 14.08 6.19
C SER A 132 0.48 14.59 5.21
N ILE A 133 0.48 15.89 4.91
CA ILE A 133 -0.44 16.47 3.91
C ILE A 133 -0.19 15.87 2.53
N ALA A 134 1.07 15.76 2.11
CA ALA A 134 1.42 15.19 0.81
C ALA A 134 0.96 13.73 0.71
N LEU A 135 1.21 12.93 1.75
CA LEU A 135 0.76 11.54 1.80
C LEU A 135 -0.76 11.45 1.78
N ASP A 136 -1.48 12.16 2.66
CA ASP A 136 -2.94 12.16 2.66
C ASP A 136 -3.50 12.55 1.28
N GLY A 137 -2.92 13.56 0.63
CA GLY A 137 -3.27 13.98 -0.72
C GLY A 137 -3.07 12.87 -1.77
N VAL A 138 -2.01 12.07 -1.69
CA VAL A 138 -1.81 10.91 -2.57
C VAL A 138 -2.93 9.88 -2.36
N ALA A 139 -3.26 9.57 -1.10
CA ALA A 139 -4.30 8.59 -0.81
C ALA A 139 -5.69 9.03 -1.27
N GLU A 140 -6.05 10.29 -1.03
CA GLU A 140 -7.31 10.90 -1.47
C GLU A 140 -7.40 10.99 -2.99
N THR A 141 -6.29 11.34 -3.66
CA THR A 141 -6.26 11.40 -5.14
C THR A 141 -6.51 10.03 -5.74
N VAL A 142 -5.86 8.97 -5.22
CA VAL A 142 -6.12 7.61 -5.66
C VAL A 142 -7.58 7.22 -5.38
N ASP A 143 -8.11 7.53 -4.19
CA ASP A 143 -9.51 7.23 -3.86
C ASP A 143 -10.50 7.90 -4.82
N GLN A 144 -10.28 9.17 -5.16
CA GLN A 144 -11.06 9.90 -6.16
C GLN A 144 -10.95 9.28 -7.56
N MET A 145 -9.73 8.94 -7.99
CA MET A 145 -9.50 8.27 -9.27
C MET A 145 -10.24 6.93 -9.36
N MET A 146 -10.18 6.12 -8.30
CA MET A 146 -10.89 4.84 -8.23
C MET A 146 -12.41 5.04 -8.19
N GLY A 147 -12.92 5.98 -7.39
CA GLY A 147 -14.34 6.31 -7.36
C GLY A 147 -14.89 6.75 -8.73
N ASN A 148 -14.08 7.47 -9.52
CA ASN A 148 -14.43 7.86 -10.88
C ASN A 148 -14.34 6.68 -11.86
N ALA A 149 -13.33 5.82 -11.75
CA ALA A 149 -13.18 4.65 -12.61
C ALA A 149 -14.34 3.66 -12.44
N PHE A 150 -14.83 3.48 -11.21
CA PHE A 150 -15.93 2.58 -10.87
C PHE A 150 -17.30 3.28 -10.85
N CYS A 151 -17.44 4.44 -11.52
CA CYS A 151 -18.65 5.26 -11.44
C CYS A 151 -19.93 4.57 -11.95
N TRP A 152 -19.79 3.55 -12.80
CA TRP A 152 -20.90 2.78 -13.40
C TRP A 152 -21.60 1.90 -12.36
N ASN A 153 -20.87 1.40 -11.36
CA ASN A 153 -21.42 0.66 -10.25
C ASN A 153 -20.63 0.93 -8.96
N ARG A 154 -21.18 1.80 -8.11
CA ARG A 154 -20.52 2.23 -6.87
C ARG A 154 -20.35 1.11 -5.83
N THR A 155 -20.99 -0.03 -6.01
CA THR A 155 -20.76 -1.20 -5.14
C THR A 155 -19.49 -1.95 -5.48
N ASP A 156 -18.91 -1.71 -6.66
CA ASP A 156 -17.72 -2.40 -7.14
C ASP A 156 -16.41 -1.77 -6.64
N TYR A 157 -16.47 -0.54 -6.10
CA TYR A 157 -15.38 0.09 -5.34
C TYR A 157 -15.87 0.59 -3.99
N ILE A 158 -15.38 -0.02 -2.91
CA ILE A 158 -15.71 0.36 -1.54
C ILE A 158 -14.44 0.76 -0.82
N ARG A 159 -14.34 2.03 -0.39
CA ARG A 159 -13.29 2.52 0.50
C ARG A 159 -13.81 2.64 1.92
N ILE A 160 -13.18 1.92 2.85
CA ILE A 160 -13.41 2.08 4.29
C ILE A 160 -12.23 2.87 4.86
N GLN A 161 -12.48 4.11 5.22
CA GLN A 161 -11.51 5.02 5.82
C GLN A 161 -12.05 5.53 7.16
N VAL A 162 -11.31 5.27 8.24
CA VAL A 162 -11.65 5.84 9.55
C VAL A 162 -11.30 7.34 9.56
N ARG A 163 -12.10 8.19 10.21
CA ARG A 163 -11.71 9.57 10.51
C ARG A 163 -11.55 9.69 12.02
N LEU A 164 -10.32 9.76 12.50
CA LEU A 164 -10.03 9.97 13.91
C LEU A 164 -10.22 11.46 14.25
N GLN A 165 -11.39 11.83 14.75
CA GLN A 165 -11.58 13.09 15.47
C GLN A 165 -11.03 12.91 16.89
N ILE A 166 -9.81 13.39 17.14
CA ILE A 166 -9.22 13.38 18.48
C ILE A 166 -9.93 14.45 19.33
N ALA A 167 -10.94 14.07 20.10
CA ALA A 167 -11.31 14.79 21.31
C ALA A 167 -10.19 14.56 22.33
N ILE A 168 -9.54 15.64 22.76
CA ILE A 168 -8.39 15.57 23.67
C ILE A 168 -8.90 15.21 25.07
N HIS A 169 -9.06 13.92 25.36
CA HIS A 169 -8.96 13.43 26.73
C HIS A 169 -8.42 11.99 26.72
N GLU A 170 -7.26 11.85 27.36
CA GLU A 170 -6.49 10.62 27.55
C GLU A 170 -5.59 10.17 26.39
N LYS A 171 -4.29 10.07 26.71
CA LYS A 171 -3.27 9.43 25.87
C LYS A 171 -3.66 7.96 25.66
N PRO A 172 -3.94 7.50 24.44
CA PRO A 172 -4.05 6.07 24.21
C PRO A 172 -2.68 5.45 24.46
N ARG A 173 -2.65 4.40 25.29
CA ARG A 173 -1.51 3.50 25.42
C ARG A 173 -1.24 2.90 24.04
N LEU A 174 0.00 3.03 23.60
CA LEU A 174 0.52 2.51 22.34
C LEU A 174 0.28 0.98 22.30
N PHE A 175 -0.75 0.52 21.59
CA PHE A 175 -0.84 -0.86 21.14
C PHE A 175 -0.25 -0.89 19.72
N LEU A 176 1.01 -1.33 19.59
CA LEU A 176 1.62 -1.61 18.30
C LEU A 176 0.86 -2.77 17.64
N PHE A 177 -0.02 -2.47 16.69
CA PHE A 177 -0.38 -3.44 15.66
C PHE A 177 0.52 -3.17 14.46
N SER A 178 1.52 -4.04 14.23
CA SER A 178 2.27 -4.08 12.97
C SER A 178 1.39 -4.74 11.92
N SER A 179 0.49 -4.00 11.28
CA SER A 179 -0.29 -4.53 10.16
C SER A 179 0.55 -4.44 8.88
N ILE A 180 0.80 -5.60 8.29
CA ILE A 180 1.47 -5.76 7.00
C ILE A 180 0.38 -5.60 5.93
N ASP A 181 0.64 -4.76 4.93
CA ASP A 181 -0.23 -4.66 3.75
C ASP A 181 -0.18 -5.99 2.98
N PHE A 182 -1.18 -6.85 3.20
CA PHE A 182 -1.36 -8.04 2.39
C PHE A 182 -2.51 -7.84 1.42
N PHE A 183 -2.15 -7.84 0.14
CA PHE A 183 -3.09 -7.71 -0.96
C PHE A 183 -3.57 -9.10 -1.28
N HIS A 184 -4.88 -9.26 -1.29
CA HIS A 184 -5.49 -10.55 -1.48
C HIS A 184 -6.50 -10.47 -2.61
N CYS A 185 -6.17 -11.12 -3.73
CA CYS A 185 -7.15 -11.40 -4.77
C CYS A 185 -7.75 -12.80 -4.59
N SER A 186 -9.08 -12.89 -4.63
CA SER A 186 -9.83 -14.14 -4.69
C SER A 186 -10.86 -14.07 -5.82
N THR A 187 -10.73 -14.93 -6.83
CA THR A 187 -11.69 -15.07 -7.93
C THR A 187 -12.69 -16.18 -7.60
N GLN A 188 -13.72 -15.91 -6.79
CA GLN A 188 -14.73 -16.92 -6.43
C GLN A 188 -16.02 -16.87 -7.27
N THR A 189 -16.26 -15.80 -8.04
CA THR A 189 -17.56 -15.56 -8.71
C THR A 189 -17.46 -15.26 -10.20
N GLY A 190 -16.32 -15.54 -10.84
CA GLY A 190 -16.03 -15.06 -12.21
C GLY A 190 -15.69 -13.57 -12.28
N ARG A 191 -15.95 -12.81 -11.22
CA ARG A 191 -15.38 -11.49 -10.93
C ARG A 191 -14.20 -11.64 -9.97
N GLY A 192 -13.16 -10.83 -10.15
CA GLY A 192 -12.04 -10.79 -9.20
C GLY A 192 -12.45 -10.01 -7.95
N VAL A 193 -12.47 -10.66 -6.79
CA VAL A 193 -12.66 -9.98 -5.49
C VAL A 193 -11.29 -9.61 -4.94
N PHE A 194 -11.07 -8.33 -4.67
CA PHE A 194 -9.80 -7.82 -4.17
C PHE A 194 -9.98 -7.14 -2.82
N CYS A 195 -9.27 -7.64 -1.81
CA CYS A 195 -9.17 -7.01 -0.50
C CYS A 195 -7.82 -6.31 -0.36
N PHE A 196 -7.86 -5.03 0.02
CA PHE A 196 -6.70 -4.15 0.16
C PHE A 196 -6.67 -3.51 1.56
N GLY A 197 -5.51 -3.56 2.25
CA GLY A 197 -5.17 -2.79 3.46
C GLY A 197 -4.58 -3.65 4.59
N ILE A 198 -3.78 -3.16 5.55
CA ILE A 198 -3.53 -1.79 6.03
C ILE A 198 -2.06 -1.67 6.51
N ARG A 199 -1.41 -0.53 6.20
CA ARG A 199 -0.17 -0.03 6.84
C ARG A 199 -0.47 0.60 8.20
N CYS A 200 0.09 0.06 9.27
CA CYS A 200 0.08 0.68 10.59
C CYS A 200 1.43 1.37 10.89
N ASN A 201 1.36 2.67 11.20
CA ASN A 201 2.38 3.40 11.97
C ASN A 201 1.89 3.54 13.41
#